data_AF-A0A8D8DDV7-F1
#
_entry.id   AF-A0A8D8DDV7-F1
#
_cell.length_a   1.000
_cell.length_b   1.000
_cell.length_c   1.000
_cell.angle_alpha   90.00
_cell.angle_beta   90.00
_cell.angle_gamma   90.00
#
_symmetry.space_group_name_H-M   'P 1'
#
loop_
_entity.id
_entity.type
_entity.pdbx_description
1 polymer ?
#
loop_
_entity_poly.entity_id
_entity_poly.type
_entity_poly.pdbx_seq_one_letter_code
_entity_poly.pdbx_strand_id
1 'polypeptide(L)'
;MTKCVANTLLDPNGYSQKLLAKNFVLEYFKDPRRGYGAAVGDVFDKLRKTKIANPVGPAAEQFGGNGSYGNGAAMRIAPVALYCANRDKSELIKLVQESSLITHSNTLAIHGAVLQALAIRQSLLCDPKEKFDGLSFLQQLKTDIVELEKGNDPDLDAHHNAYEIQLSRLQNLL
;
A
#
# COMPACT_ATOMS: atom_id res chain seq x y z
N MET A 1 -0.69 8.19 -10.21
CA MET A 1 -0.25 7.84 -8.84
C MET A 1 1.03 7.02 -8.82
N THR A 2 1.12 5.86 -9.50
CA THR A 2 2.35 5.04 -9.56
C THR A 2 3.61 5.84 -9.97
N LYS A 3 3.52 6.67 -11.02
CA LYS A 3 4.59 7.58 -11.44
C LYS A 3 5.08 8.50 -10.32
N CYS A 4 4.18 9.02 -9.49
CA CYS A 4 4.53 9.89 -8.37
C CYS A 4 5.29 9.13 -7.27
N VAL A 5 4.90 7.87 -7.00
CA VAL A 5 5.62 6.99 -6.07
C VAL A 5 7.05 6.77 -6.57
N ALA A 6 7.21 6.35 -7.82
CA ALA A 6 8.53 6.14 -8.43
C ALA A 6 9.38 7.42 -8.38
N ASN A 7 8.85 8.56 -8.81
CA ASN A 7 9.58 9.83 -8.79
C ASN A 7 10.00 10.26 -7.38
N THR A 8 9.19 9.96 -6.36
CA THR A 8 9.54 10.31 -4.97
C THR A 8 10.67 9.43 -4.44
N LEU A 9 10.69 8.14 -4.80
CA LEU A 9 11.78 7.22 -4.42
C LEU A 9 13.12 7.57 -5.07
N LEU A 10 13.09 8.30 -6.20
CA LEU A 10 14.26 8.79 -6.91
C LEU A 10 14.77 10.14 -6.39
N ASP A 11 14.12 10.74 -5.39
CA ASP A 11 14.58 12.03 -4.85
C ASP A 11 15.96 11.87 -4.19
N PRO A 12 16.95 12.71 -4.54
CA PRO A 12 18.31 12.59 -3.99
C PRO A 12 18.38 12.87 -2.48
N ASN A 13 17.35 13.51 -1.90
CA ASN A 13 17.25 13.75 -0.45
C ASN A 13 16.54 12.59 0.27
N GLY A 14 16.20 11.52 -0.44
CA GLY A 14 15.52 10.36 0.08
C GLY A 14 13.99 10.51 0.12
N TYR A 15 13.33 9.42 0.52
CA TYR A 15 11.88 9.35 0.60
C TYR A 15 11.32 10.25 1.71
N SER A 16 10.21 10.94 1.41
CA SER A 16 9.42 11.68 2.39
C SER A 16 7.92 11.59 2.07
N GLN A 17 7.10 11.28 3.07
CA GLN A 17 5.63 11.31 2.92
C GLN A 17 5.13 12.70 2.48
N LYS A 18 5.79 13.78 2.92
CA LYS A 18 5.42 15.14 2.54
C LYS A 18 5.67 15.40 1.05
N LEU A 19 6.79 14.91 0.52
CA LEU A 19 7.09 15.00 -0.92
C LEU A 19 6.11 14.14 -1.73
N LEU A 20 5.83 12.92 -1.29
CA LEU A 20 4.87 12.05 -1.99
C LEU A 20 3.46 12.66 -2.01
N ALA A 21 2.99 13.18 -0.87
CA ALA A 21 1.72 13.87 -0.76
C ALA A 21 1.65 15.09 -1.71
N LYS A 22 2.74 15.87 -1.77
CA LYS A 22 2.86 16.98 -2.73
C LYS A 22 2.74 16.50 -4.17
N ASN A 23 3.44 15.44 -4.53
CA ASN A 23 3.42 14.89 -5.88
C ASN A 23 2.03 14.34 -6.25
N PHE A 24 1.30 13.71 -5.31
CA PHE A 24 -0.08 13.29 -5.53
C PHE A 24 -1.03 14.45 -5.74
N VAL A 25 -0.96 15.48 -4.89
CA VAL A 25 -1.77 16.69 -5.01
C VAL A 25 -1.53 17.35 -6.37
N LEU A 26 -0.27 17.57 -6.75
CA LEU A 26 0.07 18.21 -8.03
C LEU A 26 -0.42 17.38 -9.23
N GLU A 27 -0.24 16.05 -9.21
CA GLU A 27 -0.71 15.18 -10.29
C GLU A 27 -2.25 15.17 -10.39
N TYR A 28 -2.96 15.11 -9.26
CA TYR A 28 -4.43 15.13 -9.22
C TYR A 28 -4.99 16.43 -9.81
N PHE A 29 -4.51 17.60 -9.36
CA PHE A 29 -5.02 18.88 -9.86
C PHE A 29 -4.58 19.22 -11.28
N LYS A 30 -3.54 18.56 -11.81
CA LYS A 30 -3.17 18.66 -13.22
C LYS A 30 -4.22 18.02 -14.13
N ASP A 31 -4.81 16.90 -13.72
CA ASP A 31 -5.84 16.19 -14.50
C ASP A 31 -6.78 15.39 -13.59
N PRO A 32 -7.80 16.03 -12.99
CA PRO A 32 -8.68 15.38 -12.01
C PRO A 32 -9.61 14.33 -12.63
N ARG A 33 -9.68 14.23 -13.97
CA ARG A 33 -10.60 13.34 -14.71
C ARG A 33 -9.99 11.99 -15.05
N ARG A 34 -8.84 11.64 -14.46
CA ARG A 34 -8.13 10.36 -14.66
C ARG A 34 -8.81 9.11 -14.07
N GLY A 35 -10.04 9.24 -13.56
CA GLY A 35 -10.77 8.13 -12.94
C GLY A 35 -10.41 7.88 -11.48
N TYR A 36 -10.07 8.94 -10.73
CA TYR A 36 -9.87 8.83 -9.28
C TYR A 36 -11.17 8.44 -8.57
N GLY A 37 -11.07 7.63 -7.51
CA GLY A 37 -12.20 7.32 -6.65
C GLY A 37 -12.75 8.60 -6.01
N ALA A 38 -14.07 8.74 -5.93
CA ALA A 38 -14.72 9.99 -5.52
C ALA A 38 -14.18 10.55 -4.19
N ALA A 39 -13.97 9.68 -3.20
CA ALA A 39 -13.55 10.10 -1.86
C ALA A 39 -12.11 10.64 -1.79
N VAL A 40 -11.20 10.23 -2.69
CA VAL A 40 -9.78 10.67 -2.62
C VAL A 40 -9.61 12.14 -3.02
N GLY A 41 -10.59 12.71 -3.74
CA GLY A 41 -10.59 14.13 -4.09
C GLY A 41 -10.52 15.03 -2.84
N ASP A 42 -11.34 14.70 -1.83
CA ASP A 42 -11.38 15.46 -0.56
C ASP A 42 -10.04 15.43 0.19
N VAL A 43 -9.33 14.29 0.14
CA VAL A 43 -7.99 14.15 0.72
C VAL A 43 -7.04 15.15 0.04
N PHE A 44 -7.02 15.19 -1.29
CA PHE A 44 -6.12 16.08 -2.03
C PHE A 44 -6.49 17.56 -1.89
N ASP A 45 -7.78 17.88 -1.84
CA ASP A 45 -8.25 19.23 -1.54
C ASP A 45 -7.79 19.71 -0.16
N LYS A 46 -7.95 18.89 0.88
CA LYS A 46 -7.49 19.20 2.24
C LYS A 46 -5.97 19.35 2.32
N LEU A 47 -5.21 18.43 1.71
CA LEU A 47 -3.75 18.52 1.64
C LEU A 47 -3.28 19.80 0.94
N ARG A 48 -3.95 20.20 -0.15
CA ARG A 48 -3.65 21.45 -0.85
C ARG A 48 -3.95 22.68 0.00
N LYS A 49 -5.13 22.74 0.63
CA LYS A 49 -5.57 23.87 1.48
C LYS A 49 -4.66 24.07 2.69
N THR A 50 -4.24 22.98 3.33
CA THR A 50 -3.36 22.99 4.51
C THR A 50 -1.87 23.10 4.16
N LYS A 51 -1.52 23.26 2.87
CA LYS A 51 -0.13 23.26 2.38
C LYS A 51 0.67 22.03 2.86
N ILE A 52 -0.01 20.88 2.98
CA ILE A 52 0.59 19.60 3.38
C ILE A 52 1.27 19.71 4.76
N ALA A 53 0.62 20.39 5.70
CA ALA A 53 1.09 20.49 7.09
C ALA A 53 1.15 19.10 7.76
N ASN A 54 0.11 18.29 7.56
CA ASN A 54 0.05 16.89 7.96
C ASN A 54 -0.27 16.02 6.72
N PRO A 55 0.69 15.24 6.19
CA PRO A 55 0.50 14.48 4.95
C PRO A 55 -0.44 13.27 5.08
N VAL A 56 -0.73 12.79 6.30
CA VAL A 56 -1.56 11.59 6.53
C VAL A 56 -2.90 11.89 7.19
N GLY A 57 -3.03 13.05 7.85
CA GLY A 57 -4.25 13.46 8.57
C GLY A 57 -5.53 13.39 7.72
N PRO A 58 -5.57 13.98 6.51
CA PRO A 58 -6.80 13.98 5.72
C PRO A 58 -7.32 12.60 5.33
N ALA A 59 -6.44 11.60 5.20
CA ALA A 59 -6.85 10.21 4.94
C ALA A 59 -7.49 9.58 6.18
N ALA A 60 -6.96 9.85 7.37
CA ALA A 60 -7.50 9.39 8.64
C ALA A 60 -8.92 9.93 8.93
N GLU A 61 -9.24 11.12 8.44
CA GLU A 61 -10.57 11.73 8.60
C GLU A 61 -11.65 11.12 7.69
N GLN A 62 -11.27 10.33 6.68
CA GLN A 62 -12.22 9.74 5.74
C GLN A 62 -13.13 8.71 6.43
N PHE A 63 -14.36 8.57 5.92
CA PHE A 63 -15.33 7.55 6.36
C PHE A 63 -15.59 7.56 7.88
N GLY A 64 -15.71 8.76 8.45
CA GLY A 64 -15.99 8.94 9.89
C GLY A 64 -14.83 8.52 10.80
N GLY A 65 -13.58 8.58 10.31
CA GLY A 65 -12.40 8.17 11.06
C GLY A 65 -11.88 6.78 10.70
N ASN A 66 -12.66 5.97 9.98
CA ASN A 66 -12.29 4.59 9.64
C ASN A 66 -11.25 4.49 8.51
N GLY A 67 -11.08 5.57 7.72
CA GLY A 67 -10.23 5.55 6.54
C GLY A 67 -10.81 4.75 5.37
N SER A 68 -10.24 4.95 4.18
CA SER A 68 -10.61 4.17 3.00
C SER A 68 -10.00 2.77 3.05
N TYR A 69 -10.82 1.73 2.94
CA TYR A 69 -10.39 0.34 2.70
C TYR A 69 -10.19 0.00 1.21
N GLY A 70 -10.26 0.99 0.32
CA GLY A 70 -10.11 0.79 -1.12
C GLY A 70 -8.72 0.30 -1.54
N ASN A 71 -8.61 -0.20 -2.77
CA ASN A 71 -7.35 -0.73 -3.32
C ASN A 71 -6.38 0.36 -3.82
N GLY A 72 -6.69 1.65 -3.62
CA GLY A 72 -5.95 2.76 -4.22
C GLY A 72 -4.50 2.91 -3.73
N ALA A 73 -4.19 2.33 -2.57
CA ALA A 73 -2.82 2.15 -2.08
C ALA A 73 -2.10 1.01 -2.82
N ALA A 74 -2.74 -0.17 -2.91
CA ALA A 74 -2.19 -1.35 -3.58
C ALA A 74 -1.93 -1.11 -5.08
N MET A 75 -2.85 -0.43 -5.78
CA MET A 75 -2.75 -0.22 -7.25
C MET A 75 -1.51 0.55 -7.70
N ARG A 76 -0.82 1.24 -6.78
CA ARG A 76 0.33 2.10 -7.07
C ARG A 76 1.64 1.63 -6.46
N ILE A 77 1.67 0.44 -5.86
CA ILE A 77 2.74 0.06 -4.94
C ILE A 77 3.98 -0.56 -5.60
N ALA A 78 3.87 -0.99 -6.85
CA ALA A 78 4.95 -1.68 -7.56
C ALA A 78 6.33 -1.00 -7.48
N PRO A 79 6.48 0.33 -7.60
CA PRO A 79 7.78 0.98 -7.47
C PRO A 79 8.46 0.77 -6.11
N VAL A 80 7.68 0.68 -5.02
CA VAL A 80 8.22 0.40 -3.68
C VAL A 80 8.76 -1.02 -3.63
N ALA A 81 8.03 -2.00 -4.19
CA ALA A 81 8.49 -3.39 -4.26
C ALA A 81 9.80 -3.54 -5.03
N LEU A 82 9.93 -2.84 -6.18
CA LEU A 82 11.16 -2.83 -6.98
C LEU A 82 12.32 -2.14 -6.25
N TYR A 83 12.06 -0.98 -5.64
CA TYR A 83 13.06 -0.23 -4.88
C TYR A 83 13.61 -1.04 -3.69
N CYS A 84 12.77 -1.87 -3.10
CA CYS A 84 13.11 -2.74 -1.98
C CYS A 84 13.50 -4.16 -2.39
N ALA A 85 13.69 -4.48 -3.67
CA ALA A 85 13.93 -5.86 -4.12
C ALA A 85 15.06 -6.57 -3.35
N ASN A 86 16.16 -5.85 -3.10
CA ASN A 86 17.36 -6.34 -2.41
C ASN A 86 17.52 -5.78 -0.99
N ARG A 87 16.48 -5.15 -0.43
CA ARG A 87 16.49 -4.59 0.94
C ARG A 87 15.87 -5.55 1.93
N ASP A 88 15.87 -5.24 3.22
CA ASP A 88 15.13 -6.04 4.18
C ASP A 88 13.62 -5.99 3.94
N LYS A 89 12.93 -7.09 4.24
CA LYS A 89 11.47 -7.17 4.11
C LYS A 89 10.76 -6.16 5.02
N SER A 90 11.34 -5.84 6.18
CA SER A 90 10.81 -4.81 7.10
C SER A 90 10.84 -3.41 6.48
N GLU A 91 11.87 -3.06 5.70
CA GLU A 91 11.93 -1.79 4.97
C GLU A 91 10.83 -1.69 3.91
N LEU A 92 10.56 -2.79 3.19
CA LEU A 92 9.45 -2.88 2.24
C LEU A 92 8.13 -2.57 2.94
N ILE A 93 7.82 -3.30 4.01
CA ILE A 93 6.55 -3.15 4.76
C ILE A 93 6.40 -1.70 5.25
N LYS A 94 7.45 -1.14 5.86
CA LYS A 94 7.44 0.24 6.36
C LYS A 94 7.13 1.26 5.26
N LEU A 95 7.84 1.20 4.13
CA LEU A 95 7.61 2.14 3.01
C LEU A 95 6.23 1.98 2.39
N VAL A 96 5.71 0.74 2.33
CA VAL A 96 4.35 0.49 1.86
C VAL A 96 3.33 1.13 2.81
N GLN A 97 3.45 0.92 4.12
CA GLN A 97 2.56 1.52 5.12
C GLN A 97 2.62 3.06 5.05
N GLU A 98 3.82 3.65 5.10
CA GLU A 98 4.01 5.10 5.07
C GLU A 98 3.43 5.73 3.79
N SER A 99 3.65 5.12 2.62
CA SER A 99 3.14 5.66 1.35
C SER A 99 1.62 5.46 1.16
N SER A 100 1.04 4.47 1.84
CA SER A 100 -0.40 4.18 1.82
C SER A 100 -1.18 5.21 2.64
N LEU A 101 -0.69 5.51 3.85
CA LEU A 101 -1.29 6.41 4.85
C LEU A 101 -1.64 7.81 4.31
N ILE A 102 -1.01 8.26 3.23
CA ILE A 102 -1.31 9.55 2.59
C ILE A 102 -2.76 9.60 2.03
N THR A 103 -3.36 8.44 1.74
CA THR A 103 -4.69 8.35 1.12
C THR A 103 -5.59 7.26 1.72
N HIS A 104 -5.00 6.24 2.36
CA HIS A 104 -5.71 5.10 2.92
C HIS A 104 -5.13 4.86 4.31
N SER A 105 -5.92 5.15 5.34
CA SER A 105 -5.56 4.91 6.74
C SER A 105 -6.20 3.64 7.32
N ASN A 106 -7.09 2.99 6.57
CA ASN A 106 -7.70 1.75 7.01
C ASN A 106 -6.71 0.59 6.88
N THR A 107 -6.62 -0.23 7.92
CA THR A 107 -5.72 -1.38 7.99
C THR A 107 -5.91 -2.36 6.82
N LEU A 108 -7.15 -2.59 6.36
CA LEU A 108 -7.40 -3.46 5.21
C LEU A 108 -6.72 -2.95 3.93
N ALA A 109 -6.86 -1.66 3.61
CA ALA A 109 -6.21 -1.08 2.44
C ALA A 109 -4.68 -1.16 2.54
N ILE A 110 -4.13 -0.94 3.74
CA ILE A 110 -2.69 -0.98 3.99
C ILE A 110 -2.17 -2.41 3.87
N HIS A 111 -2.81 -3.38 4.50
CA HIS A 111 -2.43 -4.80 4.43
C HIS A 111 -2.57 -5.34 3.01
N GLY A 112 -3.60 -4.94 2.26
CA GLY A 112 -3.73 -5.25 0.85
C GLY A 112 -2.59 -4.68 0.00
N ALA A 113 -2.12 -3.46 0.30
CA ALA A 113 -0.96 -2.90 -0.36
C ALA A 113 0.34 -3.63 0.00
N VAL A 114 0.50 -4.06 1.26
CA VAL A 114 1.64 -4.87 1.71
C VAL A 114 1.63 -6.23 1.01
N LEU A 115 0.49 -6.93 0.97
CA LEU A 115 0.33 -8.18 0.24
C LEU A 115 0.73 -8.04 -1.23
N GLN A 116 0.22 -7.00 -1.91
CA GLN A 116 0.58 -6.74 -3.30
C GLN A 116 2.07 -6.50 -3.49
N ALA A 117 2.70 -5.74 -2.59
CA ALA A 117 4.13 -5.45 -2.66
C ALA A 117 5.00 -6.70 -2.41
N LEU A 118 4.61 -7.53 -1.44
CA LEU A 118 5.26 -8.82 -1.15
C LEU A 118 5.16 -9.76 -2.35
N ALA A 119 3.98 -9.88 -2.97
CA ALA A 119 3.77 -10.70 -4.16
C ALA A 119 4.66 -10.26 -5.34
N ILE A 120 4.76 -8.94 -5.59
CA ILE A 120 5.64 -8.39 -6.63
C ILE A 120 7.11 -8.71 -6.32
N ARG A 121 7.55 -8.46 -5.08
CA ARG A 121 8.93 -8.71 -4.67
C ARG A 121 9.27 -10.19 -4.79
N GLN A 122 8.41 -11.07 -4.28
CA GLN A 122 8.64 -12.51 -4.33
C GLN A 122 8.73 -12.99 -5.78
N SER A 123 7.84 -12.49 -6.66
CA SER A 123 7.87 -12.82 -8.09
C SER A 123 9.17 -12.38 -8.76
N LEU A 124 9.71 -11.21 -8.38
CA LEU A 124 10.98 -10.70 -8.90
C LEU A 124 12.18 -11.55 -8.46
N LEU A 125 12.09 -12.21 -7.30
CA LEU A 125 13.16 -13.03 -6.73
C LEU A 125 13.09 -14.50 -7.17
N CYS A 126 12.05 -14.90 -7.91
CA CYS A 126 11.97 -16.24 -8.49
C CYS A 126 13.00 -16.42 -9.62
N ASP A 127 13.57 -17.63 -9.73
CA ASP A 127 14.37 -18.00 -10.91
C ASP A 127 13.43 -18.25 -12.10
N PRO A 128 13.54 -17.49 -13.21
CA PRO A 128 12.68 -17.68 -14.38
C PRO A 128 12.91 -19.00 -15.12
N LYS A 129 13.97 -19.76 -14.80
CA LYS A 129 14.24 -21.09 -15.37
C LYS A 129 13.52 -22.22 -14.65
N GLU A 130 13.13 -21.99 -13.40
CA GLU A 130 12.43 -22.98 -12.59
C GLU A 130 10.92 -22.92 -12.87
N LYS A 131 10.24 -24.07 -12.73
CA LYS A 131 8.79 -24.12 -12.84
C LYS A 131 8.18 -23.32 -11.68
N PHE A 132 7.25 -22.42 -11.98
CA PHE A 132 6.53 -21.67 -10.95
C PHE A 132 5.72 -22.61 -10.03
N ASP A 133 6.07 -22.62 -8.74
CA ASP A 133 5.34 -23.33 -7.69
C ASP A 133 4.38 -22.35 -7.00
N GLY A 134 3.12 -22.37 -7.45
CA GLY A 134 2.06 -21.52 -6.91
C GLY A 134 1.71 -21.83 -5.45
N LEU A 135 1.86 -23.08 -5.00
CA LEU A 135 1.54 -23.47 -3.62
C LEU A 135 2.57 -22.90 -2.65
N SER A 136 3.86 -23.11 -2.94
CA SER A 136 4.96 -22.53 -2.15
C SER A 136 4.93 -21.00 -2.20
N PHE A 137 4.58 -20.42 -3.34
CA PHE A 137 4.42 -18.97 -3.48
C PHE A 137 3.35 -18.42 -2.54
N LEU A 138 2.12 -18.98 -2.58
CA LEU A 138 1.03 -18.57 -1.71
C LEU A 138 1.33 -18.84 -0.23
N GLN A 139 2.00 -19.95 0.08
CA GLN A 139 2.35 -20.30 1.46
C GLN A 139 3.29 -19.25 2.08
N GLN A 140 4.28 -18.77 1.33
CA GLN A 140 5.17 -17.72 1.81
C GLN A 140 4.43 -16.39 2.02
N LEU A 141 3.55 -16.00 1.10
CA LEU A 141 2.72 -14.80 1.27
C LEU A 141 1.83 -14.91 2.52
N LYS A 142 1.24 -16.08 2.76
CA LYS A 142 0.42 -16.33 3.94
C LYS A 142 1.24 -16.21 5.22
N THR A 143 2.44 -16.80 5.28
CA THR A 143 3.33 -16.66 6.43
C THR A 143 3.64 -15.19 6.74
N ASP A 144 3.94 -14.39 5.71
CA ASP A 144 4.27 -12.97 5.89
C ASP A 144 3.06 -12.14 6.34
N ILE A 145 1.87 -12.45 5.80
CA ILE A 145 0.63 -11.76 6.16
C ILE A 145 0.15 -12.12 7.56
N VAL A 146 0.23 -13.39 7.96
CA VAL A 146 -0.11 -13.80 9.33
C VAL A 146 0.75 -13.07 10.34
N GLU A 147 2.05 -12.90 10.05
CA GLU A 147 2.94 -12.12 10.93
C GLU A 147 2.53 -10.64 10.98
N LEU A 148 2.16 -10.04 9.85
CA LEU A 148 1.68 -8.65 9.79
C LEU A 148 0.37 -8.46 10.57
N GLU A 149 -0.59 -9.39 10.41
CA GLU A 149 -1.92 -9.32 10.99
C GLU A 149 -1.94 -9.56 12.51
N LYS A 150 -0.87 -10.12 13.11
CA LYS A 150 -0.70 -10.18 14.58
C LYS A 150 -0.73 -8.81 15.25
N GLY A 151 -0.42 -7.75 14.50
CA GLY A 151 -0.47 -6.37 15.00
C GLY A 151 -1.88 -5.78 15.09
N ASN A 152 -2.88 -6.45 14.53
CA ASN A 152 -4.28 -6.01 14.59
C ASN A 152 -4.89 -6.39 15.94
N ASP A 153 -5.86 -5.60 16.40
CA ASP A 153 -6.56 -5.84 17.66
C ASP A 153 -7.85 -6.63 17.37
N PRO A 154 -7.98 -7.90 17.79
CA PRO A 154 -9.18 -8.70 17.51
C PRO A 154 -10.48 -8.14 18.13
N ASP A 155 -10.38 -7.32 19.17
CA ASP A 155 -11.53 -6.73 19.86
C ASP A 155 -12.01 -5.44 19.16
N LEU A 156 -11.10 -4.75 18.47
CA LEU A 156 -11.40 -3.48 17.78
C LEU A 156 -11.49 -3.63 16.26
N ASP A 157 -10.81 -4.62 15.68
CA ASP A 157 -10.75 -4.88 14.25
C ASP A 157 -11.59 -6.12 13.89
N ALA A 158 -12.81 -5.88 13.40
CA ALA A 158 -13.72 -6.94 12.94
C ALA A 158 -13.15 -7.85 11.83
N HIS A 159 -12.03 -7.43 11.22
CA HIS A 159 -11.36 -8.10 10.11
C HIS A 159 -9.86 -8.30 10.37
N HIS A 160 -9.48 -8.53 11.63
CA HIS A 160 -8.08 -8.63 12.09
C HIS A 160 -7.22 -9.65 11.33
N ASN A 161 -7.79 -10.71 10.75
CA ASN A 161 -7.09 -11.75 9.97
C ASN A 161 -7.64 -11.93 8.54
N ALA A 162 -8.14 -10.84 7.93
CA ALA A 162 -8.84 -10.92 6.66
C ALA A 162 -8.01 -11.54 5.54
N TYR A 163 -6.73 -11.17 5.41
CA TYR A 163 -5.90 -11.65 4.32
C TYR A 163 -5.38 -13.07 4.56
N GLU A 164 -5.14 -13.49 5.81
CA GLU A 164 -4.92 -14.90 6.14
C GLU A 164 -6.08 -15.78 5.63
N ILE A 165 -7.33 -15.37 5.89
CA ILE A 165 -8.52 -16.10 5.47
C ILE A 165 -8.59 -16.19 3.94
N GLN A 166 -8.34 -15.08 3.23
CA GLN A 166 -8.40 -15.08 1.76
C GLN A 166 -7.29 -15.93 1.14
N LEU A 167 -6.06 -15.84 1.64
CA LEU A 167 -4.95 -16.66 1.15
C LEU A 167 -5.19 -18.14 1.40
N SER A 168 -5.77 -18.51 2.54
CA SER A 168 -6.17 -19.89 2.83
C SER A 168 -7.22 -20.41 1.84
N ARG A 169 -8.18 -19.56 1.45
CA ARG A 169 -9.16 -19.91 0.42
C ARG A 169 -8.53 -20.09 -0.94
N LEU A 170 -7.59 -19.22 -1.34
CA LEU A 170 -6.86 -19.34 -2.60
C LEU A 170 -6.03 -20.62 -2.65
N GLN A 171 -5.38 -21.01 -1.54
CA GLN A 171 -4.62 -22.26 -1.47
C GLN A 171 -5.49 -23.49 -1.76
N ASN A 172 -6.75 -23.49 -1.35
CA ASN A 172 -7.68 -24.61 -1.60
C ASN A 172 -8.17 -24.70 -3.05
N LEU A 173 -7.84 -23.73 -3.91
CA LEU A 173 -8.21 -23.72 -5.33
C LEU A 173 -7.10 -24.25 -6.26
N LEU A 174 -5.90 -24.47 -5.72
CA LEU A 174 -4.73 -24.99 -6.45
C LEU A 174 -4.56 -26.49 -6.22
#